data_AF-A0A2G5XJG8-F1
#
_entry.id   AF-A0A2G5XJG8-F1
#
_cell.length_a   1.000
_cell.length_b   1.000
_cell.length_c   1.000
_cell.angle_alpha   90.00
_cell.angle_beta   90.00
_cell.angle_gamma   90.00
#
_symmetry.space_group_name_H-M   'P 1'
#
loop_
_entity.id
_entity.type
_entity.pdbx_description
1 polymer ?
#
loop_
_entity_poly.entity_id
_entity_poly.type
_entity_poly.pdbx_seq_one_letter_code
_entity_poly.pdbx_strand_id
1 'polypeptide(L)'
;MKKSLGFILSSIALLTAVCIVLGVLFNKDENQKQEGMSDIYAISTKNEIAYISYDKGQATINLDSQQKIVQLSVEKEIADIIFSEDGTYLAYVVRDKNLENHIRSDIHIIDLGSLVEEVIHTSDNLITEIAFDPKYPEKLFYLEASTYTNYSPIASKRPHDFDVYSFDLMQGVHTKHTDI
;
A
#
# COMPACT_ATOMS: atom_id res chain seq x y z
N MET A 1 31.37 -15.43 47.42
CA MET A 1 30.68 -14.26 46.82
C MET A 1 31.35 -13.76 45.54
N LYS A 2 32.65 -13.41 45.52
CA LYS A 2 33.31 -12.89 44.29
C LYS A 2 33.27 -13.85 43.07
N LYS A 3 33.42 -15.16 43.30
CA LYS A 3 33.38 -16.17 42.23
C LYS A 3 31.98 -16.37 41.60
N SER A 4 30.91 -16.28 42.40
CA SER A 4 29.54 -16.41 41.85
C SER A 4 29.12 -15.15 41.08
N LEU A 5 29.57 -13.98 41.52
CA LEU A 5 29.32 -12.73 40.79
C LEU A 5 30.00 -12.71 39.41
N GLY A 6 31.26 -13.17 39.33
CA GLY A 6 31.96 -13.30 38.05
C GLY A 6 31.28 -14.27 37.08
N PHE A 7 30.77 -15.39 37.60
CA PHE A 7 30.01 -16.36 36.80
C PHE A 7 28.70 -15.76 36.27
N ILE A 8 27.95 -15.05 37.12
CA ILE A 8 26.70 -14.37 36.72
C ILE A 8 27.00 -13.34 35.63
N LEU A 9 27.98 -12.45 35.82
CA LEU A 9 28.34 -11.43 34.82
C LEU A 9 28.79 -12.05 33.50
N SER A 10 29.57 -13.14 33.55
CA SER A 10 29.98 -13.87 32.34
C SER A 10 28.79 -14.49 31.61
N SER A 11 27.82 -15.04 32.35
CA SER A 11 26.61 -15.62 31.74
C SER A 11 25.74 -14.56 31.08
N ILE A 12 25.61 -13.38 31.69
CA ILE A 12 24.88 -12.25 31.12
C ILE A 12 25.58 -11.77 29.85
N ALA A 13 26.90 -11.59 29.89
CA ALA A 13 27.67 -11.16 28.72
C ALA A 13 27.53 -12.14 27.55
N LEU A 14 27.59 -13.45 27.84
CA LEU A 14 27.39 -14.49 26.83
C LEU A 14 25.97 -14.45 26.25
N LEU A 15 24.95 -14.34 27.11
CA LEU A 15 23.55 -14.26 26.67
C LEU A 15 23.31 -13.04 25.80
N THR A 16 23.85 -11.87 26.19
CA THR A 16 23.75 -10.64 25.40
C THR A 16 24.44 -10.79 24.05
N ALA A 17 25.63 -11.41 23.99
CA ALA A 17 26.33 -11.67 22.73
C ALA A 17 25.51 -12.58 21.80
N VAL A 18 24.89 -13.63 22.35
CA VAL A 18 23.98 -14.52 21.59
C VAL A 18 22.79 -13.73 21.06
N CYS A 19 22.14 -12.91 21.89
CA CYS A 19 21.01 -12.08 21.46
C CYS A 19 21.39 -11.09 20.35
N ILE A 20 22.58 -10.48 20.41
CA ILE A 20 23.09 -9.58 19.35
C ILE A 20 23.28 -10.35 18.05
N VAL A 21 23.93 -11.52 18.10
CA VAL A 21 24.17 -12.36 16.91
C VAL A 21 22.85 -12.81 16.30
N LEU A 22 21.88 -13.24 17.11
CA LEU A 22 20.54 -13.59 16.64
C LEU A 22 19.84 -12.37 16.02
N GLY A 23 19.93 -11.20 16.65
CA GLY A 23 19.37 -9.96 16.13
C GLY A 23 19.90 -9.59 14.75
N VAL A 24 21.21 -9.75 14.52
CA VAL A 24 21.82 -9.51 13.20
C VAL A 24 21.43 -10.59 12.18
N LEU A 25 21.43 -11.87 12.57
CA LEU A 25 21.08 -12.99 11.69
C LEU A 25 19.61 -12.96 11.23
N PHE A 26 18.71 -12.53 12.11
CA PHE A 26 17.27 -12.46 11.85
C PHE A 26 16.80 -11.04 11.50
N ASN A 27 17.71 -10.10 11.27
CA ASN A 27 17.33 -8.76 10.85
C ASN A 27 16.69 -8.83 9.45
N LYS A 28 15.46 -8.35 9.33
CA LYS A 28 14.76 -8.15 8.05
C LYS A 28 14.74 -6.67 7.73
N ASP A 29 14.77 -6.33 6.45
CA ASP A 29 14.50 -4.96 6.01
C ASP A 29 13.11 -4.52 6.51
N GLU A 30 12.94 -3.23 6.86
CA GLU A 30 11.65 -2.73 7.36
C GLU A 30 10.49 -3.08 6.42
N ASN A 31 10.71 -2.98 5.11
CA ASN A 31 9.67 -3.27 4.12
C ASN A 31 9.30 -4.76 4.09
N GLN A 32 10.22 -5.65 4.49
CA GLN A 32 10.03 -7.10 4.57
C GLN A 32 9.38 -7.59 5.88
N LYS A 33 9.19 -6.70 6.86
CA LYS A 33 8.59 -7.06 8.15
C LYS A 33 7.07 -7.16 8.09
N GLN A 34 6.43 -6.56 7.09
CA GLN A 34 4.98 -6.60 6.92
C GLN A 34 4.54 -7.98 6.41
N GLU A 35 3.56 -8.58 7.10
CA GLU A 35 3.08 -9.95 6.88
C GLU A 35 1.59 -10.06 7.21
N GLY A 36 0.88 -10.97 6.55
CA GLY A 36 -0.53 -11.26 6.83
C GLY A 36 -1.51 -10.38 6.07
N MET A 37 -2.80 -10.45 6.42
CA MET A 37 -3.86 -9.67 5.76
C MET A 37 -3.85 -8.22 6.24
N SER A 38 -4.09 -7.26 5.33
CA SER A 38 -4.33 -5.87 5.71
C SER A 38 -5.83 -5.62 5.97
N ASP A 39 -6.14 -4.39 6.35
CA ASP A 39 -7.48 -3.84 6.49
C ASP A 39 -8.07 -3.31 5.17
N ILE A 40 -7.32 -3.42 4.05
CA ILE A 40 -7.77 -2.98 2.73
C ILE A 40 -8.47 -4.15 2.04
N TYR A 41 -9.76 -3.97 1.78
CA TYR A 41 -10.61 -4.90 1.07
C TYR A 41 -11.74 -4.16 0.34
N ALA A 42 -12.28 -4.77 -0.70
CA ALA A 42 -13.48 -4.30 -1.40
C ALA A 42 -14.43 -5.47 -1.65
N ILE A 43 -15.72 -5.15 -1.77
CA ILE A 43 -16.77 -6.13 -2.05
C ILE A 43 -17.49 -5.68 -3.31
N SER A 44 -17.59 -6.55 -4.31
CA SER A 44 -18.30 -6.25 -5.55
C SER A 44 -19.82 -6.42 -5.40
N THR A 45 -20.59 -5.87 -6.32
CA THR A 45 -22.04 -6.08 -6.42
C THR A 45 -22.43 -7.55 -6.70
N LYS A 46 -21.44 -8.40 -7.04
CA LYS A 46 -21.59 -9.85 -7.28
C LYS A 46 -21.14 -10.70 -6.08
N ASN A 47 -20.89 -10.09 -4.91
CA ASN A 47 -20.38 -10.70 -3.68
C ASN A 47 -18.97 -11.32 -3.80
N GLU A 48 -18.15 -10.84 -4.74
CA GLU A 48 -16.73 -11.18 -4.78
C GLU A 48 -15.95 -10.25 -3.85
N ILE A 49 -14.97 -10.79 -3.13
CA ILE A 49 -14.17 -10.01 -2.18
C ILE A 49 -12.74 -9.90 -2.70
N ALA A 50 -12.29 -8.68 -2.94
CA ALA A 50 -10.88 -8.38 -3.14
C ALA A 50 -10.26 -8.01 -1.79
N TYR A 51 -9.08 -8.55 -1.48
CA TYR A 51 -8.37 -8.24 -0.25
C TYR A 51 -6.87 -8.34 -0.43
N ILE A 52 -6.14 -7.66 0.46
CA ILE A 52 -4.68 -7.57 0.37
C ILE A 52 -4.03 -8.42 1.46
N SER A 53 -3.00 -9.15 1.06
CA SER A 53 -2.11 -9.86 1.97
C SER A 53 -0.66 -9.55 1.67
N TYR A 54 0.18 -9.57 2.70
CA TYR A 54 1.61 -9.42 2.61
C TYR A 54 2.30 -10.75 2.90
N ASP A 55 3.25 -11.12 2.03
CA ASP A 55 4.23 -12.19 2.26
C ASP A 55 5.63 -11.60 2.10
N LYS A 56 6.41 -11.57 3.18
CA LYS A 56 7.75 -10.94 3.24
C LYS A 56 7.74 -9.51 2.72
N GLY A 57 6.69 -8.76 3.06
CA GLY A 57 6.53 -7.38 2.65
C GLY A 57 5.96 -7.16 1.25
N GLN A 58 5.78 -8.19 0.42
CA GLN A 58 5.19 -8.02 -0.90
C GLN A 58 3.67 -7.98 -0.81
N ALA A 59 3.10 -6.82 -1.13
CA ALA A 59 1.65 -6.66 -1.22
C ALA A 59 1.10 -7.53 -2.36
N THR A 60 0.04 -8.27 -2.07
CA THR A 60 -0.62 -9.17 -3.01
C THR A 60 -2.11 -8.93 -2.97
N ILE A 61 -2.72 -8.70 -4.14
CA ILE A 61 -4.18 -8.67 -4.27
C ILE A 61 -4.67 -10.10 -4.49
N ASN A 62 -5.68 -10.48 -3.71
CA ASN A 62 -6.40 -11.73 -3.85
C ASN A 62 -7.87 -11.44 -4.07
N LEU A 63 -8.52 -12.30 -4.83
CA LEU A 63 -9.97 -12.50 -4.82
C LEU A 63 -10.26 -13.72 -3.94
N ASP A 64 -11.40 -13.74 -3.26
CA ASP A 64 -11.87 -14.94 -2.56
C ASP A 64 -12.05 -16.15 -3.50
N SER A 65 -12.39 -15.87 -4.76
CA SER A 65 -12.46 -16.83 -5.88
C SER A 65 -11.09 -17.27 -6.41
N GLN A 66 -10.08 -16.38 -6.35
CA GLN A 66 -8.77 -16.57 -6.97
C GLN A 66 -7.65 -15.83 -6.22
N GLN A 67 -6.67 -16.57 -5.74
CA GLN A 67 -5.53 -15.99 -5.02
C GLN A 67 -4.47 -15.43 -5.96
N LYS A 68 -3.72 -14.43 -5.47
CA LYS A 68 -2.52 -13.85 -6.10
C LYS A 68 -2.74 -13.35 -7.53
N ILE A 69 -3.74 -12.49 -7.72
CA ILE A 69 -3.99 -11.87 -9.03
C ILE A 69 -2.98 -10.76 -9.36
N VAL A 70 -2.43 -10.10 -8.33
CA VAL A 70 -1.32 -9.13 -8.43
C VAL A 70 -0.34 -9.38 -7.29
N GLN A 71 0.95 -9.30 -7.56
CA GLN A 71 1.99 -9.26 -6.53
C GLN A 71 2.99 -8.15 -6.83
N LEU A 72 3.13 -7.21 -5.90
CA LEU A 72 4.05 -6.08 -6.03
C LEU A 72 5.44 -6.42 -5.50
N SER A 73 6.42 -5.62 -5.92
CA SER A 73 7.74 -5.61 -5.29
C SER A 73 7.65 -5.11 -3.85
N VAL A 74 8.63 -5.47 -3.03
CA VAL A 74 8.64 -5.17 -1.59
C VAL A 74 8.67 -3.67 -1.27
N GLU A 75 9.12 -2.83 -2.21
CA GLU A 75 9.22 -1.38 -2.07
C GLU A 75 7.89 -0.65 -2.30
N LYS A 76 6.91 -1.36 -2.85
CA LYS A 76 5.59 -0.82 -3.18
C LYS A 76 4.54 -1.32 -2.21
N GLU A 77 3.51 -0.51 -2.01
CA GLU A 77 2.30 -0.88 -1.28
C GLU A 77 1.07 -0.49 -2.06
N ILE A 78 -0.06 -1.06 -1.65
CA ILE A 78 -1.37 -0.73 -2.20
C ILE A 78 -2.05 0.16 -1.17
N ALA A 79 -2.50 1.34 -1.59
CA ALA A 79 -3.14 2.31 -0.71
C ALA A 79 -4.65 2.09 -0.62
N ASP A 80 -5.28 1.68 -1.72
CA ASP A 80 -6.72 1.48 -1.80
C ASP A 80 -7.08 0.54 -2.98
N ILE A 81 -8.25 -0.11 -2.90
CA ILE A 81 -8.82 -0.98 -3.94
C ILE A 81 -10.33 -0.78 -4.05
N ILE A 82 -10.88 -0.82 -5.26
CA ILE A 82 -12.34 -0.73 -5.46
C ILE A 82 -12.79 -1.45 -6.73
N PHE A 83 -13.96 -2.10 -6.66
CA PHE A 83 -14.63 -2.64 -7.84
C PHE A 83 -15.43 -1.57 -8.56
N SER A 84 -15.51 -1.65 -9.89
CA SER A 84 -16.54 -0.93 -10.64
C SER A 84 -17.93 -1.45 -10.27
N GLU A 85 -18.97 -0.61 -10.38
CA GLU A 85 -20.35 -0.98 -10.00
C GLU A 85 -20.88 -2.22 -10.74
N ASP A 86 -20.50 -2.37 -12.00
CA ASP A 86 -20.87 -3.52 -12.84
C ASP A 86 -20.04 -4.78 -12.53
N GLY A 87 -19.03 -4.65 -11.65
CA GLY A 87 -18.10 -5.70 -11.27
C GLY A 87 -17.29 -6.24 -12.44
N THR A 88 -16.98 -5.38 -13.43
CA THR A 88 -16.13 -5.72 -14.59
C THR A 88 -14.66 -5.41 -14.30
N TYR A 89 -14.40 -4.35 -13.53
CA TYR A 89 -13.06 -3.87 -13.23
C TYR A 89 -12.76 -3.90 -11.74
N LEU A 90 -11.49 -4.11 -11.41
CA LEU A 90 -10.91 -3.80 -10.11
C LEU A 90 -9.85 -2.71 -10.31
N ALA A 91 -10.06 -1.54 -9.71
CA ALA A 91 -9.07 -0.48 -9.67
C ALA A 91 -8.31 -0.54 -8.35
N TYR A 92 -7.04 -0.14 -8.36
CA TYR A 92 -6.22 -0.06 -7.15
C TYR A 92 -5.12 0.99 -7.27
N VAL A 93 -4.68 1.51 -6.14
CA VAL A 93 -3.62 2.52 -6.05
C VAL A 93 -2.34 1.87 -5.57
N VAL A 94 -1.25 2.01 -6.33
CA VAL A 94 0.10 1.60 -5.94
C VAL A 94 0.90 2.83 -5.55
N ARG A 95 1.65 2.77 -4.45
CA ARG A 95 2.60 3.84 -4.09
C ARG A 95 3.89 3.27 -3.50
N ASP A 96 4.93 4.10 -3.47
CA ASP A 96 6.16 3.78 -2.75
C ASP A 96 5.91 3.69 -1.23
N LYS A 97 6.48 2.68 -0.57
CA LYS A 97 6.47 2.61 0.90
C LYS A 97 7.36 3.68 1.53
N ASN A 98 8.46 4.00 0.86
CA ASN A 98 9.41 5.00 1.34
C ASN A 98 9.10 6.39 0.74
N LEU A 99 8.20 7.09 1.40
CA LEU A 99 7.74 8.42 1.01
C LEU A 99 8.75 9.55 1.29
N GLU A 100 9.87 9.27 1.95
CA GLU A 100 10.87 10.29 2.31
C GLU A 100 11.74 10.69 1.12
N ASN A 101 11.99 9.76 0.19
CA ASN A 101 12.94 9.95 -0.91
C ASN A 101 12.25 10.26 -2.24
N HIS A 102 11.12 9.62 -2.51
CA HIS A 102 10.38 9.75 -3.74
C HIS A 102 8.89 9.52 -3.45
N ILE A 103 8.07 10.44 -3.92
CA ILE A 103 6.62 10.30 -3.85
C ILE A 103 6.16 10.00 -5.26
N ARG A 104 5.53 8.84 -5.41
CA ARG A 104 4.89 8.43 -6.64
C ARG A 104 3.72 7.52 -6.32
N SER A 105 2.62 7.80 -7.00
CA SER A 105 1.42 6.96 -6.97
C SER A 105 0.99 6.62 -8.39
N ASP A 106 0.60 5.37 -8.59
CA ASP A 106 0.07 4.87 -9.84
C ASP A 106 -1.35 4.34 -9.57
N ILE A 107 -2.31 4.66 -10.45
CA ILE A 107 -3.62 4.01 -10.46
C ILE A 107 -3.59 2.92 -11.52
N HIS A 108 -3.93 1.71 -11.10
CA HIS A 108 -4.01 0.53 -11.94
C HIS A 108 -5.47 0.10 -12.08
N ILE A 109 -5.80 -0.55 -13.20
CA ILE A 109 -7.07 -1.22 -13.42
C ILE A 109 -6.83 -2.64 -13.92
N ILE A 110 -7.66 -3.57 -13.47
CA ILE A 110 -7.69 -4.96 -13.94
C ILE A 110 -9.06 -5.22 -14.52
N ASP A 111 -9.09 -5.68 -15.77
CA ASP A 111 -10.28 -6.30 -16.35
C ASP A 111 -10.44 -7.71 -15.75
N LEU A 112 -11.49 -7.95 -14.97
CA LEU A 112 -11.67 -9.21 -14.24
C LEU A 112 -12.06 -10.39 -15.13
N GLY A 113 -12.51 -10.14 -16.36
CA GLY A 113 -12.82 -11.19 -17.32
C GLY A 113 -11.58 -11.76 -18.01
N SER A 114 -10.59 -10.90 -18.28
CA SER A 114 -9.35 -11.23 -19.00
C SER A 114 -8.11 -11.29 -18.11
N LEU A 115 -8.18 -10.72 -16.90
CA LEU A 115 -7.08 -10.47 -15.97
C LEU A 115 -5.95 -9.63 -16.57
N VAL A 116 -6.26 -8.82 -17.58
CA VAL A 116 -5.33 -7.83 -18.13
C VAL A 116 -5.27 -6.65 -17.18
N GLU A 117 -4.05 -6.31 -16.77
CA GLU A 117 -3.74 -5.17 -15.91
C GLU A 117 -3.15 -4.02 -16.74
N GLU A 118 -3.60 -2.80 -16.46
CA GLU A 118 -3.09 -1.58 -17.07
C GLU A 118 -2.88 -0.48 -16.03
N VAL A 119 -1.82 0.33 -16.22
CA VAL A 119 -1.62 1.58 -15.49
C VAL A 119 -2.37 2.68 -16.22
N ILE A 120 -3.36 3.27 -15.57
CA ILE A 120 -4.22 4.30 -16.17
C ILE A 120 -3.79 5.72 -15.79
N HIS A 121 -3.05 5.87 -14.69
CA HIS A 121 -2.53 7.16 -14.25
C HIS A 121 -1.25 6.99 -13.44
N THR A 122 -0.30 7.91 -13.65
CA THR A 122 0.88 8.08 -12.80
C THR A 122 0.93 9.52 -12.32
N SER A 123 1.17 9.69 -11.03
CA SER A 123 1.31 10.98 -10.36
C SER A 123 2.57 11.03 -9.52
N ASP A 124 3.24 12.18 -9.50
CA ASP A 124 4.37 12.49 -8.60
C ASP A 124 3.88 12.94 -7.19
N ASN A 125 2.58 12.75 -6.91
CA ASN A 125 1.92 13.07 -5.65
C ASN A 125 1.34 11.81 -4.98
N LEU A 126 0.79 11.99 -3.78
CA LEU A 126 0.19 10.89 -3.02
C LEU A 126 -1.29 10.71 -3.35
N ILE A 127 -1.62 9.65 -4.07
CA ILE A 127 -3.01 9.20 -4.23
C ILE A 127 -3.33 8.28 -3.05
N THR A 128 -4.43 8.57 -2.38
CA THR A 128 -4.78 7.90 -1.11
C THR A 128 -6.04 7.07 -1.21
N GLU A 129 -6.99 7.49 -2.05
CA GLU A 129 -8.32 6.90 -2.14
C GLU A 129 -8.81 6.97 -3.59
N ILE A 130 -9.60 5.98 -3.99
CA ILE A 130 -10.25 5.90 -5.30
C ILE A 130 -11.73 5.53 -5.14
N ALA A 131 -12.57 6.04 -6.05
CA ALA A 131 -14.00 5.72 -6.08
C ALA A 131 -14.55 5.74 -7.51
N PHE A 132 -15.24 4.69 -7.94
CA PHE A 132 -15.98 4.74 -9.20
C PHE A 132 -17.23 5.61 -9.08
N ASP A 133 -17.58 6.29 -10.16
CA ASP A 133 -18.88 6.95 -10.26
C ASP A 133 -19.98 5.87 -10.33
N PRO A 134 -20.98 5.90 -9.43
CA PRO A 134 -21.98 4.84 -9.38
C PRO A 134 -22.93 4.82 -10.58
N LYS A 135 -22.95 5.90 -11.37
CA LYS A 135 -23.78 6.05 -12.56
C LYS A 135 -23.00 5.85 -13.86
N TYR A 136 -21.70 6.13 -13.84
CA TYR A 136 -20.82 6.10 -15.00
C TYR A 136 -19.57 5.25 -14.68
N PRO A 137 -19.63 3.90 -14.84
CA PRO A 137 -18.55 2.99 -14.46
C PRO A 137 -17.19 3.27 -15.12
N GLU A 138 -17.19 4.00 -16.23
CA GLU A 138 -15.98 4.47 -16.92
C GLU A 138 -15.27 5.62 -16.22
N LYS A 139 -15.89 6.24 -15.19
CA LYS A 139 -15.35 7.41 -14.50
C LYS A 139 -14.87 7.02 -13.11
N LEU A 140 -13.58 7.23 -12.87
CA LEU A 140 -12.93 6.99 -11.59
C LEU A 140 -12.55 8.32 -10.94
N PHE A 141 -12.99 8.55 -9.72
CA PHE A 141 -12.53 9.65 -8.88
C PHE A 141 -11.37 9.20 -8.00
N TYR A 142 -10.49 10.14 -7.65
CA TYR A 142 -9.38 9.87 -6.74
C TYR A 142 -9.02 11.10 -5.92
N LEU A 143 -8.49 10.84 -4.72
CA LEU A 143 -8.03 11.86 -3.79
C LEU A 143 -6.49 11.92 -3.82
N GLU A 144 -5.95 13.07 -4.21
CA GLU A 144 -4.50 13.30 -4.33
C GLU A 144 -4.05 14.42 -3.38
N ALA A 145 -3.02 14.14 -2.58
CA ALA A 145 -2.32 15.12 -1.77
C ALA A 145 -1.11 15.67 -2.51
N SER A 146 -1.11 16.99 -2.72
CA SER A 146 0.01 17.70 -3.35
C SER A 146 1.21 17.90 -2.42
N THR A 147 1.02 17.71 -1.10
CA THR A 147 2.07 17.92 -0.10
C THR A 147 2.21 16.71 0.82
N TYR A 148 3.46 16.36 1.16
CA TYR A 148 3.79 15.38 2.20
C TYR A 148 4.83 15.96 3.16
N THR A 149 4.36 16.72 4.15
CA THR A 149 5.23 17.38 5.13
C THR A 149 4.66 17.27 6.54
N ASN A 150 5.42 17.76 7.51
CA ASN A 150 5.02 17.82 8.90
C ASN A 150 4.36 19.17 9.22
N TYR A 151 3.20 19.13 9.88
CA TYR A 151 2.51 20.34 10.36
C TYR A 151 3.28 21.13 11.43
N SER A 152 4.31 20.52 12.05
CA SER A 152 5.22 21.18 12.99
C SER A 152 6.55 20.42 13.09
N PRO A 153 7.65 21.03 13.57
CA PRO A 153 8.99 20.40 13.61
C PRO A 153 9.09 19.07 14.37
N ILE A 154 8.16 18.79 15.28
CA ILE A 154 8.13 17.56 16.08
C ILE A 154 7.10 16.53 15.60
N ALA A 155 6.26 16.90 14.62
CA ALA A 155 5.25 16.02 14.06
C ALA A 155 5.86 15.15 12.94
N SER A 156 5.36 13.92 12.79
CA SER A 156 5.65 13.10 11.62
C SER A 156 5.07 13.74 10.36
N LYS A 157 5.71 13.48 9.20
CA LYS A 157 5.16 13.88 7.90
C LYS A 157 3.84 13.17 7.62
N ARG A 158 2.91 13.88 7.01
CA ARG A 158 1.60 13.37 6.60
C ARG A 158 1.17 14.00 5.27
N PRO A 159 0.39 13.29 4.44
CA PRO A 159 -0.21 13.89 3.27
C PRO A 159 -1.22 14.97 3.68
N HIS A 160 -1.23 16.08 2.95
CA HIS A 160 -2.22 17.16 3.09
C HIS A 160 -2.33 17.96 1.79
N ASP A 161 -3.20 18.98 1.79
CA ASP A 161 -3.58 19.77 0.61
C ASP A 161 -4.17 18.86 -0.47
N PHE A 162 -5.27 18.22 -0.07
CA PHE A 162 -5.96 17.22 -0.88
C PHE A 162 -6.93 17.88 -1.85
N ASP A 163 -6.86 17.44 -3.09
CA ASP A 163 -7.81 17.78 -4.13
C ASP A 163 -8.47 16.52 -4.71
N VAL A 164 -9.70 16.71 -5.19
CA VAL A 164 -10.48 15.66 -5.87
C VAL A 164 -10.23 15.75 -7.36
N TYR A 165 -9.89 14.61 -7.95
CA TYR A 165 -9.68 14.45 -9.38
C TYR A 165 -10.62 13.39 -9.92
N SER A 166 -10.80 13.36 -11.25
CA SER A 166 -11.38 12.23 -11.95
C SER A 166 -10.59 11.85 -13.19
N PHE A 167 -10.65 10.57 -13.54
CA PHE A 167 -10.19 10.00 -14.78
C PHE A 167 -11.35 9.35 -15.53
N ASP A 168 -11.49 9.67 -16.82
CA ASP A 168 -12.39 8.98 -17.74
C ASP A 168 -11.61 7.87 -18.46
N LEU A 169 -11.91 6.62 -18.16
CA LEU A 169 -11.23 5.42 -18.69
C LEU A 169 -11.34 5.31 -20.22
N MET A 170 -12.42 5.81 -20.81
CA MET A 170 -12.66 5.70 -22.25
C MET A 170 -11.94 6.80 -23.04
N GLN A 171 -11.88 7.99 -22.46
CA GLN A 171 -11.29 9.16 -23.11
C GLN A 171 -9.83 9.39 -22.74
N GLY A 172 -9.36 8.78 -21.64
CA GLY A 172 -8.03 9.04 -21.08
C GLY A 172 -7.88 10.46 -20.54
N VAL A 173 -8.98 11.07 -20.08
CA VAL A 173 -9.02 12.48 -19.68
C VAL A 173 -8.98 12.61 -18.16
N HIS A 174 -8.05 13.42 -17.67
CA HIS A 174 -7.94 13.83 -16.27
C HIS A 174 -8.64 15.17 -16.04
N THR A 175 -9.31 15.33 -14.90
CA THR A 175 -9.96 16.58 -14.50
C THR A 175 -9.80 16.81 -13.01
N LYS A 176 -9.30 17.99 -12.61
CA LYS A 176 -9.28 18.48 -11.23
C LYS A 176 -10.62 19.15 -10.92
N HIS A 177 -11.28 18.79 -9.81
CA HIS A 177 -12.63 19.29 -9.45
C HIS A 177 -12.63 20.33 -8.33
N THR A 178 -11.62 20.30 -7.48
CA THR A 178 -11.47 21.22 -6.34
C THR A 178 -10.22 22.07 -6.49
N ASP A 179 -10.02 23.08 -5.65
CA ASP A 179 -8.77 23.83 -5.52
C ASP A 179 -8.70 24.35 -4.08
N ILE A 180 -8.38 23.45 -3.15
CA ILE A 180 -8.48 23.68 -1.70
C ILE A 180 -7.14 24.07 -1.10
#